data_AF-A0A2D6L3Z9-F1
#
_entry.id   AF-A0A2D6L3Z9-F1
#
_cell.length_a   1.000
_cell.length_b   1.000
_cell.length_c   1.000
_cell.angle_alpha   90.00
_cell.angle_beta   90.00
_cell.angle_gamma   90.00
#
_symmetry.space_group_name_H-M   'P 1'
#
loop_
_entity.id
_entity.type
_entity.pdbx_description
1 polymer ?
#
loop_
_entity_poly.entity_id
_entity_poly.type
_entity_poly.pdbx_seq_one_letter_code
_entity_poly.pdbx_strand_id
1 'polypeptide(L)'
;MKKYILIKENTFEKVRKKINENKDKKIIFTSDNDELNRKVLEKLAIDVLLINQSGRRDFQKQRNSGFNQVLAKIAKKGEVAVGINLDEIIVPREKSKLDILARVQQNTKLCNKNKLRMVFCGKNDRSMHDLKALGLVLGMPTWMTKDLQTFFN
;
A
#
# COMPACT_ATOMS: atom_id res chain seq x y z
N MET A 1 2.09 23.38 1.67
CA MET A 1 0.91 22.69 2.26
C MET A 1 0.99 21.19 1.95
N LYS A 2 0.86 20.31 2.95
CA LYS A 2 0.89 18.85 2.71
C LYS A 2 -0.31 18.43 1.85
N LYS A 3 -0.04 17.96 0.63
CA LYS A 3 -1.05 17.57 -0.39
C LYS A 3 -1.80 16.27 -0.06
N TYR A 4 -1.44 15.60 1.04
CA TYR A 4 -2.00 14.33 1.44
C TYR A 4 -1.97 14.17 2.97
N ILE A 5 -2.77 13.24 3.49
CA ILE A 5 -2.85 12.88 4.91
C ILE A 5 -2.68 11.37 5.09
N LEU A 6 -1.83 10.97 6.05
CA LEU A 6 -1.70 9.59 6.49
C LEU A 6 -2.62 9.35 7.69
N ILE A 7 -3.60 8.46 7.52
CA ILE A 7 -4.53 8.06 8.57
C ILE A 7 -4.16 6.67 9.06
N LYS A 8 -3.67 6.58 10.30
CA LYS A 8 -3.49 5.33 11.04
C LYS A 8 -4.45 5.33 12.21
N GLU A 9 -5.49 4.51 12.14
CA GLU A 9 -6.52 4.40 13.17
C GLU A 9 -7.05 2.96 13.25
N ASN A 10 -7.47 2.56 14.45
CA ASN A 10 -7.90 1.18 14.73
C ASN A 10 -9.43 0.99 14.63
N THR A 11 -10.19 2.08 14.53
CA THR A 11 -11.66 2.05 14.57
C THR A 11 -12.25 2.69 13.34
N PHE A 12 -13.23 2.02 12.72
CA PHE A 12 -13.90 2.47 11.49
C PHE A 12 -14.52 3.87 11.62
N GLU A 13 -15.14 4.19 12.75
CA GLU A 13 -15.78 5.49 12.98
C GLU A 13 -14.77 6.65 12.99
N LYS A 14 -13.62 6.44 13.64
CA LYS A 14 -12.54 7.43 13.68
C LYS A 14 -11.94 7.65 12.29
N VAL A 15 -11.73 6.57 11.53
CA VAL A 15 -11.28 6.64 10.14
C VAL A 15 -12.27 7.46 9.31
N ARG A 16 -13.57 7.14 9.40
CA ARG A 16 -14.63 7.86 8.67
C ARG A 16 -14.65 9.35 9.02
N LYS A 17 -14.53 9.71 10.30
CA LYS A 17 -14.50 11.10 10.74
C LYS A 17 -13.31 11.86 10.13
N LYS A 18 -12.10 11.30 10.24
CA LYS A 18 -10.88 11.92 9.68
C LYS A 18 -10.92 12.06 8.16
N ILE A 19 -11.49 11.08 7.47
CA ILE A 19 -11.69 11.12 6.01
C ILE A 19 -12.64 12.26 5.64
N ASN A 20 -13.76 12.40 6.35
CA ASN A 20 -14.72 13.46 6.11
C ASN A 20 -14.16 14.86 6.40
N GLU A 21 -13.29 15.00 7.39
CA GLU A 21 -12.62 16.26 7.72
C GLU A 21 -11.54 16.66 6.70
N ASN A 22 -11.04 15.72 5.89
CA ASN A 22 -9.90 15.93 4.99
C ASN A 22 -10.22 15.60 3.52
N LYS A 23 -11.46 15.85 3.08
CA LYS A 23 -11.89 15.58 1.70
C LYS A 23 -11.08 16.34 0.63
N ASP A 24 -10.47 17.46 0.99
CA ASP A 24 -9.69 18.30 0.06
C ASP A 24 -8.25 17.81 -0.15
N LYS A 25 -7.84 16.72 0.51
CA LYS A 25 -6.47 16.17 0.44
C LYS A 25 -6.51 14.71 0.00
N LYS A 26 -5.41 14.23 -0.58
CA LYS A 26 -5.25 12.80 -0.85
C LYS A 26 -5.18 11.99 0.45
N ILE A 27 -5.97 10.94 0.54
CA ILE A 27 -6.15 10.13 1.73
C ILE A 27 -5.35 8.83 1.59
N ILE A 28 -4.33 8.69 2.43
CA ILE A 28 -3.56 7.46 2.56
C ILE A 28 -3.98 6.78 3.86
N PHE A 29 -4.60 5.62 3.76
CA PHE A 29 -5.02 4.84 4.91
C PHE A 29 -4.06 3.68 5.17
N THR A 30 -3.72 3.44 6.44
CA THR A 30 -2.93 2.28 6.86
C THR A 30 -3.47 1.70 8.15
N SER A 31 -3.55 0.37 8.22
CA SER A 31 -3.93 -0.38 9.41
C SER A 31 -3.39 -1.80 9.35
N ASP A 32 -3.08 -2.33 10.53
CA ASP A 32 -2.59 -3.70 10.71
C ASP A 32 -3.75 -4.72 10.76
N ASN A 33 -5.01 -4.25 10.79
CA ASN A 33 -6.20 -5.09 10.81
C ASN A 33 -6.82 -5.25 9.41
N ASP A 34 -6.74 -6.46 8.85
CA ASP A 34 -7.23 -6.79 7.51
C ASP A 34 -8.76 -6.67 7.36
N GLU A 35 -9.53 -6.90 8.43
CA GLU A 35 -10.99 -6.73 8.40
C GLU A 35 -11.37 -5.24 8.33
N LEU A 36 -10.63 -4.40 9.06
CA LEU A 36 -10.78 -2.95 8.96
C LEU A 36 -10.40 -2.46 7.57
N ASN A 37 -9.29 -2.96 7.00
CA ASN A 37 -8.87 -2.63 5.63
C ASN A 37 -9.96 -2.95 4.61
N ARG A 38 -10.62 -4.11 4.73
CA ARG A 38 -11.75 -4.47 3.87
C ARG A 38 -12.92 -3.49 4.02
N LYS A 39 -13.37 -3.24 5.26
CA LYS A 39 -14.51 -2.34 5.54
C LYS A 39 -14.23 -0.92 5.03
N VAL A 40 -13.01 -0.43 5.17
CA VAL A 40 -12.59 0.89 4.70
C VAL A 40 -12.61 0.95 3.17
N LEU A 41 -12.02 -0.04 2.47
CA LEU A 41 -12.06 -0.11 1.01
C LEU A 41 -13.48 -0.19 0.45
N GLU A 42 -14.40 -0.86 1.15
CA GLU A 42 -15.78 -1.04 0.68
C GLU A 42 -16.66 0.20 0.90
N LYS A 43 -16.51 0.87 2.03
CA LYS A 43 -17.46 1.90 2.49
C LYS A 43 -16.94 3.32 2.42
N LEU A 44 -15.62 3.53 2.33
CA LEU A 44 -15.00 4.85 2.43
C LEU A 44 -14.25 5.18 1.14
N ALA A 45 -14.30 6.45 0.74
CA ALA A 45 -13.51 6.97 -0.35
C ALA A 45 -12.10 7.27 0.15
N ILE A 46 -11.14 6.42 -0.21
CA ILE A 46 -9.71 6.62 0.04
C ILE A 46 -8.96 6.57 -1.29
N ASP A 47 -7.84 7.28 -1.39
CA ASP A 47 -7.03 7.28 -2.61
C ASP A 47 -6.01 6.14 -2.61
N VAL A 48 -5.43 5.86 -1.44
CA VAL A 48 -4.33 4.90 -1.29
C VAL A 48 -4.52 4.04 -0.04
N LEU A 49 -4.42 2.72 -0.21
CA LEU A 49 -4.30 1.78 0.89
C LEU A 49 -2.82 1.39 1.06
N LEU A 50 -2.17 1.88 2.12
CA LEU A 50 -0.80 1.55 2.47
C LEU A 50 -0.75 0.29 3.32
N ILE A 51 -0.14 -0.77 2.78
CA ILE A 51 -0.09 -2.10 3.41
C ILE A 51 1.29 -2.36 4.00
N ASN A 52 1.37 -2.34 5.32
CA ASN A 52 2.58 -2.70 6.06
C ASN A 52 2.80 -4.22 6.03
N GLN A 53 4.02 -4.64 5.71
CA GLN A 53 4.45 -6.03 5.60
C GLN A 53 5.30 -6.46 6.80
N SER A 54 5.80 -5.52 7.61
CA SER A 54 6.55 -5.82 8.81
C SER A 54 5.68 -6.52 9.87
N GLY A 55 6.27 -7.43 10.64
CA GLY A 55 5.60 -8.10 11.76
C GLY A 55 4.52 -9.15 11.39
N ARG A 56 4.18 -9.31 10.11
CA ARG A 56 3.23 -10.36 9.67
C ARG A 56 3.88 -11.75 9.78
N ARG A 57 3.14 -12.72 10.32
CA ARG A 57 3.53 -14.13 10.35
C ARG A 57 2.93 -14.86 9.16
N ASP A 58 3.76 -15.59 8.44
CA ASP A 58 3.30 -16.42 7.34
C ASP A 58 2.51 -17.62 7.86
N PHE A 59 1.55 -18.07 7.05
CA PHE A 59 0.84 -19.31 7.32
C PHE A 59 1.65 -20.49 6.78
N GLN A 60 1.38 -21.69 7.31
CA GLN A 60 2.12 -22.91 6.96
C GLN A 60 2.15 -23.21 5.44
N LYS A 61 1.13 -22.76 4.68
CA LYS A 61 1.00 -22.99 3.23
C LYS A 61 1.14 -21.74 2.37
N GLN A 62 1.16 -20.54 2.96
CA GLN A 62 1.13 -19.29 2.19
C GLN A 62 1.73 -18.12 2.96
N ARG A 63 2.33 -17.20 2.22
CA ARG A 63 2.80 -15.93 2.77
C ARG A 63 1.62 -15.04 3.12
N ASN A 64 1.65 -14.46 4.32
CA ASN A 64 0.60 -13.55 4.76
C ASN A 64 0.99 -12.11 4.46
N SER A 65 0.68 -11.65 3.24
CA SER A 65 0.80 -10.23 2.89
C SER A 65 -0.42 -9.41 3.29
N GLY A 66 -1.48 -10.06 3.80
CA GLY A 66 -2.85 -9.56 4.04
C GLY A 66 -3.42 -8.67 2.95
N PHE A 67 -2.96 -8.90 1.72
CA PHE A 67 -3.59 -8.43 0.50
C PHE A 67 -3.96 -9.65 -0.33
N ASN A 68 -5.24 -9.78 -0.65
CA ASN A 68 -5.76 -10.93 -1.36
C ASN A 68 -6.51 -10.49 -2.64
N GLN A 69 -6.91 -11.46 -3.45
CA GLN A 69 -7.62 -11.18 -4.70
C GLN A 69 -8.97 -10.47 -4.48
N VAL A 70 -9.63 -10.70 -3.35
CA VAL A 70 -10.91 -10.05 -3.02
C VAL A 70 -10.68 -8.56 -2.75
N LEU A 71 -9.71 -8.21 -1.90
CA LEU A 71 -9.31 -6.83 -1.62
C LEU A 71 -8.85 -6.12 -2.90
N ALA A 72 -8.13 -6.81 -3.78
CA ALA A 72 -7.72 -6.24 -5.06
C ALA A 72 -8.92 -5.88 -5.95
N LYS A 73 -9.95 -6.72 -6.01
CA LYS A 73 -11.18 -6.42 -6.77
C LYS A 73 -11.93 -5.23 -6.16
N ILE A 74 -12.04 -5.17 -4.84
CA ILE A 74 -12.70 -4.07 -4.13
C ILE A 74 -11.93 -2.77 -4.37
N ALA A 75 -10.62 -2.78 -4.21
CA ALA A 75 -9.75 -1.63 -4.49
C ALA A 75 -9.90 -1.15 -5.93
N LYS A 76 -10.03 -2.07 -6.90
CA LYS A 76 -10.21 -1.71 -8.30
C LYS A 76 -11.55 -1.02 -8.55
N LYS A 77 -12.61 -1.52 -7.90
CA LYS A 77 -13.95 -0.93 -7.98
C LYS A 77 -14.00 0.47 -7.37
N GLY A 78 -13.27 0.70 -6.28
CA GLY A 78 -13.15 2.01 -5.63
C GLY A 78 -12.04 2.91 -6.20
N GLU A 79 -11.39 2.51 -7.30
CA GLU A 79 -10.24 3.20 -7.91
C GLU A 79 -9.05 3.48 -6.98
N VAL A 80 -8.95 2.72 -5.88
CA VAL A 80 -7.94 2.87 -4.83
C VAL A 80 -6.60 2.29 -5.28
N ALA A 81 -5.52 3.04 -5.08
CA ALA A 81 -4.16 2.56 -5.33
C ALA A 81 -3.59 1.79 -4.12
N VAL A 82 -2.68 0.84 -4.38
CA VAL A 82 -2.00 0.09 -3.31
C VAL A 82 -0.65 0.72 -3.01
N GLY A 83 -0.45 1.14 -1.77
CA GLY A 83 0.78 1.73 -1.27
C GLY A 83 1.76 0.68 -0.75
N ILE A 84 3.02 0.80 -1.15
CA ILE A 84 4.16 0.07 -0.58
C ILE A 84 4.92 0.99 0.36
N ASN A 85 5.18 0.54 1.58
CA ASN A 85 5.99 1.25 2.55
C ASN A 85 7.49 1.02 2.29
N LEU A 86 8.19 2.02 1.75
CA LEU A 86 9.62 1.95 1.46
C LEU A 86 10.49 1.87 2.71
N ASP A 87 10.04 2.47 3.82
CA ASP A 87 10.82 2.45 5.07
C ASP A 87 10.97 1.01 5.58
N GLU A 88 9.97 0.16 5.35
CA GLU A 88 10.02 -1.28 5.66
C GLU A 88 10.97 -2.07 4.76
N ILE A 89 11.37 -1.55 3.60
CA ILE A 89 12.32 -2.22 2.72
C ILE A 89 13.76 -1.80 3.05
N ILE A 90 13.94 -0.55 3.46
CA ILE A 90 15.26 0.06 3.67
C ILE A 90 15.81 -0.26 5.07
N VAL A 91 14.97 -0.22 6.11
CA VAL A 91 15.40 -0.25 7.52
C VAL A 91 15.68 -1.65 8.11
N PRO A 92 14.97 -2.75 7.77
CA PRO A 92 15.10 -4.00 8.54
C PRO A 92 16.40 -4.77 8.30
N ARG A 93 16.79 -5.56 9.33
CA ARG A 93 17.87 -6.56 9.26
C ARG A 93 17.55 -7.64 8.22
N GLU A 94 18.60 -8.24 7.65
CA GLU A 94 18.58 -9.07 6.42
C GLU A 94 17.45 -10.10 6.33
N LYS A 95 17.17 -10.85 7.41
CA LYS A 95 16.18 -11.95 7.38
C LYS A 95 14.75 -11.43 7.19
N SER A 96 14.36 -10.36 7.89
CA SER A 96 13.03 -9.76 7.76
C SER A 96 12.85 -9.02 6.43
N LYS A 97 13.94 -8.54 5.82
CA LYS A 97 13.90 -7.84 4.55
C LYS A 97 13.51 -8.75 3.39
N LEU A 98 14.01 -10.00 3.37
CA LEU A 98 13.65 -10.98 2.35
C LEU A 98 12.15 -11.30 2.36
N ASP A 99 11.57 -11.49 3.54
CA ASP A 99 10.14 -11.77 3.70
C ASP A 99 9.27 -10.59 3.24
N ILE A 100 9.69 -9.36 3.56
CA ILE A 100 9.01 -8.13 3.12
C ILE A 100 9.03 -8.01 1.60
N LEU A 101 10.21 -8.18 0.97
CA LEU A 101 10.35 -8.13 -0.48
C LEU A 101 9.49 -9.18 -1.17
N ALA A 102 9.52 -10.41 -0.66
CA ALA A 102 8.69 -11.52 -1.12
C ALA A 102 7.19 -11.19 -1.10
N ARG A 103 6.70 -10.56 -0.01
CA ARG A 103 5.29 -10.14 0.12
C ARG A 103 4.96 -8.98 -0.81
N VAL A 104 5.86 -8.01 -0.96
CA VAL A 104 5.68 -6.90 -1.91
C VAL A 104 5.60 -7.40 -3.36
N GLN A 105 6.45 -8.35 -3.75
CA GLN A 105 6.38 -9.00 -5.06
C GLN A 105 5.04 -9.72 -5.27
N GLN A 106 4.55 -10.45 -4.26
CA GLN A 106 3.24 -11.10 -4.31
C GLN A 106 2.11 -10.07 -4.50
N ASN A 107 2.14 -8.96 -3.75
CA ASN A 107 1.17 -7.88 -3.87
C ASN A 107 1.24 -7.23 -5.25
N THR A 108 2.45 -7.06 -5.79
CA THR A 108 2.67 -6.51 -7.13
C THR A 108 2.05 -7.40 -8.21
N LYS A 109 2.21 -8.73 -8.10
CA LYS A 109 1.57 -9.69 -9.00
C LYS A 109 0.04 -9.62 -8.92
N LEU A 110 -0.52 -9.51 -7.72
CA LEU A 110 -1.97 -9.34 -7.52
C LEU A 110 -2.47 -8.02 -8.10
N CYS A 111 -1.74 -6.92 -7.91
CA CYS A 111 -2.07 -5.62 -8.46
C CYS A 111 -2.04 -5.63 -10.00
N ASN A 112 -0.99 -6.20 -10.59
CA ASN A 112 -0.86 -6.33 -12.04
C ASN A 112 -2.02 -7.17 -12.62
N LYS A 113 -2.36 -8.31 -12.02
CA LYS A 113 -3.48 -9.16 -12.44
C LYS A 113 -4.82 -8.42 -12.46
N ASN A 114 -5.04 -7.50 -11.51
CA ASN A 114 -6.28 -6.73 -11.39
C ASN A 114 -6.19 -5.32 -11.99
N LYS A 115 -5.11 -4.99 -12.72
CA LYS A 115 -4.86 -3.66 -13.30
C LYS A 115 -5.01 -2.52 -12.28
N LEU A 116 -4.48 -2.74 -11.08
CA LEU A 116 -4.43 -1.75 -10.00
C LEU A 116 -3.19 -0.87 -10.14
N ARG A 117 -3.28 0.38 -9.67
CA ARG A 117 -2.13 1.26 -9.56
C ARG A 117 -1.40 0.99 -8.24
N MET A 118 -0.08 1.09 -8.26
CA MET A 118 0.74 1.01 -7.06
C MET A 118 1.47 2.33 -6.83
N VAL A 119 1.71 2.66 -5.57
CA VAL A 119 2.41 3.89 -5.17
C VAL A 119 3.44 3.56 -4.10
N PHE A 120 4.52 4.34 -4.05
CA PHE A 120 5.49 4.22 -2.96
C PHE A 120 5.25 5.30 -1.91
N CYS A 121 5.27 4.89 -0.65
CA CYS A 121 5.17 5.78 0.49
C CYS A 121 6.40 5.60 1.39
N GLY A 122 6.95 6.68 1.96
CA GLY A 122 8.06 6.59 2.89
C GLY A 122 8.35 7.92 3.58
N LYS A 123 9.38 7.96 4.43
CA LYS A 123 9.82 9.21 5.07
C LYS A 123 10.90 9.93 4.26
N ASN A 124 11.80 9.18 3.65
CA ASN A 124 12.94 9.75 2.94
C ASN A 124 12.63 9.90 1.46
N ASP A 125 12.82 11.11 0.95
CA ASP A 125 12.75 11.36 -0.49
C ASP A 125 13.82 10.53 -1.22
N ARG A 126 13.43 9.95 -2.35
CA ARG A 126 14.30 9.15 -3.21
C ARG A 126 14.10 9.58 -4.65
N SER A 127 15.15 9.45 -5.45
CA SER A 127 15.08 9.72 -6.88
C SER A 127 13.97 8.89 -7.51
N MET A 128 13.11 9.53 -8.29
CA MET A 128 12.06 8.86 -9.05
C MET A 128 12.64 7.79 -10.00
N HIS A 129 13.86 8.01 -10.50
CA HIS A 129 14.56 7.03 -11.33
C HIS A 129 14.82 5.72 -10.56
N ASP A 130 15.33 5.83 -9.33
CA ASP A 130 15.66 4.66 -8.50
C ASP A 130 14.40 3.92 -8.06
N LEU A 131 13.32 4.64 -7.77
CA LEU A 131 12.04 4.05 -7.41
C LEU A 131 11.40 3.30 -8.58
N LYS A 132 11.54 3.82 -9.80
CA LYS A 132 11.11 3.11 -11.02
C LYS A 132 11.93 1.83 -11.22
N ALA A 133 13.26 1.91 -11.07
CA ALA A 133 14.13 0.74 -11.15
C ALA A 133 13.75 -0.31 -10.09
N LEU A 134 13.52 0.12 -8.84
CA LEU A 134 13.07 -0.76 -7.76
C LEU A 134 11.71 -1.39 -8.08
N GLY A 135 10.75 -0.60 -8.59
CA GLY A 135 9.46 -1.11 -9.03
C GLY A 135 9.58 -2.23 -10.08
N LEU A 136 10.44 -2.05 -11.07
CA LEU A 136 10.71 -3.07 -12.10
C LEU A 136 11.28 -4.35 -11.47
N VAL A 137 12.23 -4.23 -10.55
CA VAL A 137 12.81 -5.39 -9.82
C VAL A 137 11.77 -6.11 -8.95
N LEU A 138 10.80 -5.38 -8.41
CA LEU A 138 9.68 -5.94 -7.64
C LEU A 138 8.59 -6.59 -8.52
N GLY A 139 8.74 -6.53 -9.85
CA GLY A 139 7.83 -7.14 -10.81
C GLY A 139 6.70 -6.22 -11.28
N MET A 140 6.84 -4.90 -11.10
CA MET A 140 5.89 -3.93 -11.65
C MET A 140 6.07 -3.84 -13.17
N PRO A 141 4.98 -3.89 -13.96
CA PRO A 141 5.05 -3.67 -15.39
C PRO A 141 5.35 -2.20 -15.72
N THR A 142 5.86 -1.94 -16.93
CA THR A 142 6.25 -0.59 -17.40
C THR A 142 5.13 0.44 -17.35
N TRP A 143 3.88 0.05 -17.63
CA TRP A 143 2.73 0.96 -17.52
C TRP A 143 2.49 1.43 -16.07
N MET A 144 2.77 0.57 -15.09
CA MET A 144 2.58 0.87 -13.67
C MET A 144 3.70 1.77 -13.13
N THR A 145 4.94 1.57 -13.61
CA THR A 145 6.09 2.39 -13.21
C THR A 145 6.11 3.75 -13.92
N LYS A 146 5.49 3.87 -15.10
CA LYS A 146 5.34 5.15 -15.81
C LYS A 146 4.50 6.15 -15.01
N ASP A 147 3.38 5.69 -14.46
CA ASP A 147 2.41 6.50 -13.71
C ASP A 147 2.65 6.48 -12.19
N LEU A 148 3.88 6.13 -11.79
CA LEU A 148 4.26 5.96 -10.39
C LEU A 148 4.11 7.27 -9.61
N GLN A 149 3.28 7.26 -8.58
CA GLN A 149 3.16 8.35 -7.62
C GLN A 149 3.91 8.00 -6.35
N THR A 150 4.48 9.04 -5.73
CA THR A 150 5.27 8.91 -4.50
C THR A 150 4.74 9.85 -3.43
N PHE A 151 4.66 9.36 -2.20
CA PHE A 151 4.22 10.13 -1.04
C PHE A 151 5.28 10.08 0.05
N PHE A 152 6.03 11.18 0.19
CA PHE A 152 7.10 11.34 1.18
C PHE A 152 6.76 12.42 2.20
N ASN A 153 6.96 12.13 3.49
CA ASN A 153 6.29 12.84 4.61
C ASN A 153 7.23 13.67 5.48
#